data_AF-A0A919V878-F1
#
_entry.id   AF-A0A919V878-F1
#
_cell.length_a   1.000
_cell.length_b   1.000
_cell.length_c   1.000
_cell.angle_alpha   90.00
_cell.angle_beta   90.00
_cell.angle_gamma   90.00
#
_symmetry.space_group_name_H-M   'P 1'
#
loop_
_entity.id
_entity.type
_entity.pdbx_description
1 polymer ?
#
loop_
_entity_poly.entity_id
_entity_poly.type
_entity_poly.pdbx_seq_one_letter_code
_entity_poly.pdbx_strand_id
1 'polypeptide(L)' 'MAEQGGAIVTVVAFDVEDDRIKRIWAVRNPDKLRTWTARSSAAAQ' A
#
# COMPACT_ATOMS: atom_id res chain seq x y z
N MET A 1 3.78 2.50 -2.86
CA MET A 1 3.92 1.03 -2.72
C MET A 1 5.06 0.58 -3.61
N ALA A 2 5.69 -0.56 -3.30
CA ALA A 2 6.70 -1.18 -4.14
C ALA A 2 6.30 -2.63 -4.44
N GLU A 3 6.55 -3.05 -5.68
CA GLU A 3 6.25 -4.38 -6.18
C GLU A 3 7.50 -5.06 -6.75
N GLN A 4 7.53 -6.38 -6.67
CA GLN A 4 8.56 -7.21 -7.28
C GLN A 4 7.92 -8.51 -7.76
N GLY A 5 8.09 -8.85 -9.05
CA GLY A 5 7.50 -10.06 -9.62
C GLY A 5 5.97 -10.13 -9.49
N GLY A 6 5.29 -8.97 -9.49
CA GLY A 6 3.83 -8.88 -9.29
C GLY A 6 3.35 -9.02 -7.84
N ALA A 7 4.26 -9.24 -6.89
CA ALA A 7 3.96 -9.26 -5.47
C ALA A 7 4.26 -7.91 -4.82
N ILE A 8 3.37 -7.44 -3.93
CA ILE A 8 3.63 -6.23 -3.14
C ILE A 8 4.63 -6.57 -2.03
N VAL A 9 5.78 -5.90 -2.05
CA VAL A 9 6.88 -6.14 -1.10
C VAL A 9 7.03 -5.02 -0.07
N THR A 10 6.43 -3.86 -0.31
CA THR A 10 6.39 -2.76 0.67
C THR A 10 5.18 -1.87 0.46
N VAL A 11 4.48 -1.59 1.56
CA VAL A 11 3.48 -0.51 1.64
C VAL A 11 4.03 0.58 2.54
N VAL A 12 3.98 1.83 2.08
CA VAL A 12 4.29 2.99 2.91
C VAL A 12 2.98 3.70 3.20
N ALA A 13 2.70 3.92 4.48
CA ALA A 13 1.53 4.66 4.95
C ALA A 13 1.99 5.97 5.59
N PHE A 14 1.15 6.99 5.43
CA PHE A 14 1.40 8.34 5.91
C PHE A 14 0.21 8.78 6.77
N ASP A 15 0.52 9.34 7.93
CA ASP A 15 -0.41 10.13 8.73
C ASP A 15 -0.17 11.60 8.37
N VAL A 16 -1.17 12.26 7.82
CA VAL A 16 -1.06 13.65 7.33
C VAL A 16 -2.04 14.51 8.11
N GLU A 17 -1.55 15.60 8.67
CA GLU A 17 -2.34 16.63 9.35
C GLU A 17 -2.02 17.98 8.71
N ASP A 18 -3.06 18.70 8.30
CA ASP A 18 -3.00 19.87 7.43
C ASP A 18 -2.22 19.54 6.13
N ASP A 19 -1.03 20.12 5.98
CA ASP A 19 -0.13 19.94 4.83
C ASP A 19 1.18 19.23 5.24
N ARG A 20 1.20 18.58 6.40
CA ARG A 20 2.42 17.95 6.95
C ARG A 20 2.20 16.49 7.29
N ILE A 21 3.13 15.66 6.84
CA ILE A 21 3.24 14.27 7.28
C ILE A 21 3.71 14.26 8.74
N LYS A 22 2.88 13.74 9.64
CA LYS A 22 3.20 13.58 11.06
C LYS A 22 3.85 12.24 11.36
N ARG A 23 3.49 11.20 10.61
CA ARG A 23 4.05 9.85 10.77
C ARG A 23 4.17 9.13 9.44
N ILE A 24 5.19 8.26 9.37
CA ILE A 24 5.44 7.39 8.24
C ILE A 24 5.65 5.98 8.77
N TRP A 25 5.00 5.01 8.14
CA TRP A 25 5.24 3.60 8.41
C TRP A 25 5.57 2.86 7.12
N ALA A 26 6.64 2.08 7.14
CA ALA A 26 6.96 1.13 6.09
C ALA A 26 6.60 -0.29 6.56
N VAL A 27 5.59 -0.89 5.96
CA VAL A 27 5.19 -2.27 6.21
C VAL A 27 5.88 -3.18 5.21
N ARG A 28 6.76 -4.06 5.71
CA ARG A 28 7.50 -5.07 4.93
C ARG A 28 7.25 -6.51 5.39
N ASN A 29 6.38 -6.71 6.39
CA ASN A 29 6.00 -8.04 6.82
C ASN A 29 5.07 -8.66 5.76
N PRO A 30 5.48 -9.74 5.06
CA PRO A 30 4.72 -10.34 3.97
C PRO A 30 3.32 -10.81 4.40
N ASP A 31 3.16 -11.32 5.63
CA ASP A 31 1.84 -11.76 6.15
C ASP A 31 0.83 -10.60 6.27
N LYS A 32 1.35 -9.36 6.40
CA LYS A 32 0.55 -8.14 6.49
C LYS A 32 0.27 -7.49 5.13
N LEU A 33 0.94 -7.94 4.06
CA LEU A 33 0.82 -7.38 2.70
C LEU A 33 -0.24 -8.08 1.83
N ARG A 34 -1.26 -8.68 2.48
CA ARG A 34 -2.42 -9.22 1.77
C ARG A 34 -3.27 -8.09 1.18
N THR A 35 -3.86 -8.32 0.00
CA THR A 35 -4.76 -7.34 -0.62
C THR A 35 -5.95 -7.09 0.29
N TRP A 36 -6.19 -5.83 0.63
CA TRP A 36 -7.30 -5.44 1.49
C TRP A 36 -8.64 -5.36 0.71
N THR A 37 -8.57 -5.01 -0.57
CA THR A 37 -9.72 -4.93 -1.48
C THR A 37 -9.61 -6.09 -2.47
N ALA A 38 -10.56 -7.03 -2.48
CA ALA A 38 -10.67 -7.96 -3.60
C ALA A 38 -10.72 -7.14 -4.88
N ARG A 39 -9.76 -7.34 -5.79
CA ARG A 39 -9.62 -6.58 -7.03
C ARG A 39 -10.99 -6.47 -7.73
N SER A 40 -11.65 -5.32 -7.65
CA SER A 40 -12.66 -4.95 -8.63
C SER A 40 -11.87 -4.58 -9.88
N SER A 41 -11.60 -5.58 -10.72
CA SER A 41 -11.17 -5.37 -12.08
C SER A 41 -12.36 -4.79 -12.85
N ALA A 42 -12.58 -3.48 -12.77
CA ALA A 42 -13.30 -2.80 -13.83
C ALA A 42 -12.29 -2.58 -14.95
N ALA A 43 -12.49 -3.31 -16.05
CA ALA A 43 -11.85 -3.04 -17.31
C ALA A 43 -12.01 -1.56 -17.67
N ALA A 44 -10.98 -0.99 -18.29
CA ALA A 44 -11.05 0.29 -18.95
C ALA A 44 -12.32 0.36 -19.83
N GLN A 45 -13.10 1.42 -19.62
CA GLN A 45 -14.02 1.97 -20.61
C GLN A 45 -13.41 3.30 -21.04
#